data_AF-A0A6B0X6M2-F1
#
_entry.id   AF-A0A6B0X6M2-F1
#
_cell.length_a   1.000
_cell.length_b   1.000
_cell.length_c   1.000
_cell.angle_alpha   90.00
_cell.angle_beta   90.00
_cell.angle_gamma   90.00
#
_symmetry.space_group_name_H-M   'P 1'
#
loop_
_entity.id
_entity.type
_entity.pdbx_description
1 polymer ?
#
loop_
_entity_poly.entity_id
_entity_poly.type
_entity_poly.pdbx_seq_one_letter_code
_entity_poly.pdbx_strand_id
1 'polypeptide(L)'
;MIIDSHAYCFPPADSPAGHPTAADHLRWVQGGQASHHQPAWRIRDRAPASSDVLAAPGGAMDFDNLPDVNFRVDHDKGRVVWTIDGEDFTKQFYPPNLPHLEYTPHNLLAEMDYAGVDKVLLHVDAMLGRDPAFQAESVAVDPERIYSLAPVDEWRLAGELDAVIAETVAAVEQHGLHAIKFNPPHAYYYRSDPWDGEHLRPFWEAVAALGVPIFFTLGTGPGEASVLQTVESRRRGYLAELDILVRWMERYPDVLCSLTHGFPWRLFLDDDPAGSPSRIELPDEIWAPFANPNLGLEVCFPVRLGDVFDYPYRELWPTLEQMVERIGAERLLWGTDMPFQNRFCTYRQSRRWIEDYCGFLSAEDLAAIMGGTCARVLGLRSRN
;
A
#
# COMPACT_ATOMS: atom_id res chain seq x y z
N MET A 1 -22.02 -7.42 5.74
CA MET A 1 -21.19 -7.48 4.53
C MET A 1 -19.79 -7.10 4.94
N ILE A 2 -18.79 -7.89 4.57
CA ILE A 2 -17.38 -7.69 4.87
C ILE A 2 -16.67 -7.35 3.57
N ILE A 3 -16.01 -6.19 3.53
CA ILE A 3 -15.24 -5.75 2.36
C ILE A 3 -13.82 -5.47 2.81
N ASP A 4 -12.87 -6.18 2.20
CA ASP A 4 -11.46 -5.86 2.35
C ASP A 4 -11.11 -4.70 1.40
N SER A 5 -10.77 -3.55 1.97
CA SER A 5 -10.44 -2.37 1.17
C SER A 5 -9.06 -2.42 0.54
N HIS A 6 -8.24 -3.43 0.86
CA HIS A 6 -6.86 -3.50 0.43
C HIS A 6 -6.38 -4.93 0.24
N ALA A 7 -6.35 -5.39 -1.00
CA ALA A 7 -5.62 -6.58 -1.40
C ALA A 7 -4.92 -6.35 -2.73
N TYR A 8 -4.14 -7.31 -3.20
CA TYR A 8 -3.52 -7.30 -4.50
C TYR A 8 -3.83 -8.58 -5.26
N CYS A 9 -3.73 -8.49 -6.57
CA CYS A 9 -3.45 -9.60 -7.47
C CYS A 9 -2.30 -9.17 -8.36
N PHE A 10 -1.38 -10.07 -8.66
CA PHE A 10 -0.21 -9.77 -9.48
C PHE A 10 0.32 -11.02 -10.20
N PRO A 11 0.86 -10.84 -11.43
CA PRO A 11 1.57 -11.89 -12.14
C PRO A 11 2.96 -12.13 -11.50
N PRO A 12 3.73 -13.13 -11.96
CA PRO A 12 5.09 -13.36 -11.50
C PRO A 12 5.98 -12.11 -11.57
N ALA A 13 6.82 -11.92 -10.56
CA ALA A 13 7.74 -10.79 -10.44
C ALA A 13 8.78 -10.68 -11.59
N ASP A 14 9.03 -11.76 -12.32
CA ASP A 14 9.89 -11.82 -13.51
C ASP A 14 9.11 -11.89 -14.83
N SER A 15 7.83 -11.51 -14.80
CA SER A 15 7.04 -11.19 -16.01
C SER A 15 7.10 -9.68 -16.31
N PRO A 16 6.72 -9.22 -17.51
CA PRO A 16 6.67 -7.78 -17.80
C PRO A 16 5.67 -7.01 -16.93
N ALA A 17 4.53 -7.58 -16.53
CA ALA A 17 3.52 -6.94 -15.66
C ALA A 17 3.16 -5.48 -16.01
N GLY A 18 3.10 -5.15 -17.31
CA GLY A 18 2.82 -3.79 -17.81
C GLY A 18 4.05 -2.90 -18.00
N HIS A 19 5.25 -3.37 -17.63
CA HIS A 19 6.54 -2.76 -17.97
C HIS A 19 7.00 -3.18 -19.37
N PRO A 20 7.96 -2.44 -19.99
CA PRO A 20 8.44 -2.77 -21.34
C PRO A 20 9.05 -4.18 -21.45
N THR A 21 9.76 -4.62 -20.40
CA THR A 21 10.34 -5.96 -20.31
C THR A 21 10.25 -6.53 -18.89
N ALA A 22 10.40 -7.85 -18.75
CA ALA A 22 10.56 -8.50 -17.46
C ALA A 22 11.78 -7.99 -16.66
N ALA A 23 12.85 -7.58 -17.35
CA ALA A 23 14.04 -7.03 -16.70
C ALA A 23 13.75 -5.65 -16.09
N ASP A 24 12.92 -4.83 -16.76
CA ASP A 24 12.49 -3.54 -16.23
C ASP A 24 11.62 -3.71 -14.99
N HIS A 25 10.68 -4.67 -15.02
CA HIS A 25 9.88 -5.00 -13.84
C HIS A 25 10.75 -5.49 -12.67
N LEU A 26 11.74 -6.36 -12.92
CA LEU A 26 12.65 -6.83 -11.87
C LEU A 26 13.46 -5.71 -11.21
N ARG A 27 13.73 -4.59 -11.89
CA ARG A 27 14.36 -3.42 -11.26
C ARG A 27 13.46 -2.79 -10.20
N TRP A 28 12.16 -2.67 -10.47
CA TRP A 28 11.18 -2.23 -9.48
C TRP A 28 11.13 -3.18 -8.29
N VAL A 29 11.10 -4.49 -8.56
CA VAL A 29 11.12 -5.52 -7.51
C VAL A 29 12.39 -5.41 -6.66
N GLN A 30 13.57 -5.24 -7.27
CA GLN A 30 14.82 -5.06 -6.53
C GLN A 30 14.80 -3.80 -5.65
N GLY A 31 14.36 -2.67 -6.18
CA GLY A 31 14.25 -1.42 -5.42
C GLY A 31 13.27 -1.52 -4.24
N GLY A 32 12.10 -2.12 -4.46
CA GLY A 32 11.12 -2.39 -3.39
C GLY A 32 11.69 -3.29 -2.29
N GLN A 33 12.48 -4.30 -2.65
CA GLN A 33 13.14 -5.18 -1.67
C GLN A 33 14.21 -4.44 -0.86
N ALA A 34 14.90 -3.48 -1.48
CA ALA A 34 15.93 -2.67 -0.85
C ALA A 34 15.34 -1.75 0.24
N SER A 35 14.19 -1.12 -0.03
CA SER A 35 13.54 -0.15 0.89
C SER A 35 12.64 -0.79 1.94
N HIS A 36 12.18 -2.04 1.74
CA HIS A 36 11.23 -2.67 2.65
C HIS A 36 11.84 -3.03 4.02
N HIS A 37 11.04 -3.07 5.08
CA HIS A 37 11.53 -3.30 6.45
C HIS A 37 11.82 -4.77 6.81
N GLN A 38 11.33 -5.74 6.02
CA GLN A 38 11.50 -7.17 6.35
C GLN A 38 12.98 -7.57 6.42
N PRO A 39 13.36 -8.49 7.32
CA PRO A 39 14.76 -8.86 7.49
C PRO A 39 15.27 -9.67 6.28
N ALA A 40 16.53 -9.47 5.91
CA ALA A 40 17.24 -10.32 4.97
C ALA A 40 18.12 -11.35 5.70
N TRP A 41 18.41 -12.47 5.04
CA TRP A 41 19.30 -13.50 5.58
C TRP A 41 20.03 -14.25 4.47
N ARG A 42 21.19 -14.81 4.84
CA ARG A 42 21.94 -15.74 4.00
C ARG A 42 21.25 -17.09 3.95
N ILE A 43 21.10 -17.66 2.75
CA ILE A 43 20.30 -18.86 2.54
C ILE A 43 20.89 -20.10 3.22
N ARG A 44 22.22 -20.27 3.20
CA ARG A 44 22.87 -21.51 3.67
C ARG A 44 22.66 -21.82 5.15
N ASP A 45 22.56 -20.80 5.98
CA ASP A 45 22.56 -20.91 7.45
C ASP A 45 21.59 -19.96 8.15
N ARG A 46 20.83 -19.16 7.40
CA ARG A 46 19.87 -18.17 7.90
C ARG A 46 20.51 -17.08 8.77
N ALA A 47 21.82 -16.86 8.62
CA ALA A 47 22.48 -15.75 9.29
C ALA A 47 21.84 -14.42 8.84
N PRO A 48 21.50 -13.51 9.78
CA PRO A 48 20.98 -12.19 9.45
C PRO A 48 21.90 -11.44 8.47
N ALA A 49 21.30 -10.71 7.54
CA ALA A 49 21.98 -9.92 6.53
C ALA A 49 21.24 -8.60 6.28
N SER A 50 21.89 -7.68 5.57
CA SER A 50 21.26 -6.45 5.09
C SER A 50 20.79 -6.61 3.65
N SER A 51 19.69 -5.94 3.29
CA SER A 51 19.24 -5.73 1.91
C SER A 51 19.72 -4.42 1.30
N ASP A 52 20.54 -3.61 2.01
CA ASP A 52 21.04 -2.32 1.52
C ASP A 52 21.84 -2.46 0.21
N VAL A 53 22.47 -3.62 0.01
CA VAL A 53 23.23 -3.95 -1.21
C VAL A 53 22.35 -4.02 -2.46
N LEU A 54 21.02 -4.08 -2.30
CA LEU A 54 20.08 -4.02 -3.41
C LEU A 54 19.84 -2.58 -3.89
N ALA A 55 20.03 -1.57 -3.04
CA ALA A 55 19.81 -0.17 -3.37
C ALA A 55 20.95 0.39 -4.22
N ALA A 56 20.60 1.31 -5.12
CA ALA A 56 21.60 2.12 -5.81
C ALA A 56 22.22 3.15 -4.85
N PRO A 57 23.40 3.73 -5.16
CA PRO A 57 24.00 4.79 -4.36
C PRO A 57 23.10 6.03 -4.18
N GLY A 58 22.24 6.31 -5.16
CA GLY A 58 21.23 7.37 -5.10
C GLY A 58 20.00 7.05 -4.26
N GLY A 59 19.87 5.80 -3.78
CA GLY A 59 18.74 5.30 -3.00
C GLY A 59 18.04 4.12 -3.68
N ALA A 60 17.03 3.57 -3.00
CA ALA A 60 16.25 2.43 -3.50
C ALA A 60 15.40 2.75 -4.75
N MET A 61 15.22 4.04 -5.03
CA MET A 61 14.45 4.59 -6.14
C MET A 61 15.39 5.17 -7.22
N ASP A 62 16.56 4.59 -7.43
CA ASP A 62 17.44 4.96 -8.55
C ASP A 62 17.68 3.69 -9.40
N PHE A 63 16.67 3.37 -10.21
CA PHE A 63 16.55 2.10 -10.96
C PHE A 63 17.55 2.00 -12.10
N ASP A 64 18.03 3.15 -12.60
CA ASP A 64 19.02 3.22 -13.67
C ASP A 64 20.43 2.85 -13.16
N ASN A 65 20.68 2.96 -11.86
CA ASN A 65 21.97 2.70 -11.24
C ASN A 65 21.94 1.57 -10.20
N LEU A 66 20.95 0.67 -10.29
CA LEU A 66 20.88 -0.50 -9.41
C LEU A 66 22.12 -1.38 -9.59
N PRO A 67 22.68 -1.92 -8.49
CA PRO A 67 23.81 -2.83 -8.56
C PRO A 67 23.38 -4.17 -9.17
N ASP A 68 24.25 -4.73 -10.01
CA ASP A 68 24.11 -6.11 -10.50
C ASP A 68 24.58 -7.07 -9.42
N VAL A 69 23.61 -7.64 -8.70
CA VAL A 69 23.79 -8.61 -7.62
C VAL A 69 23.21 -9.97 -7.99
N ASN A 70 23.09 -10.28 -9.29
CA ASN A 70 22.43 -11.50 -9.78
C ASN A 70 21.02 -11.68 -9.16
N PHE A 71 20.27 -10.58 -9.12
CA PHE A 71 18.91 -10.54 -8.56
C PHE A 71 17.96 -11.36 -9.43
N ARG A 72 17.25 -12.32 -8.81
CA ARG A 72 16.42 -13.30 -9.52
C ARG A 72 15.28 -13.84 -8.66
N VAL A 73 14.28 -14.44 -9.31
CA VAL A 73 13.18 -15.14 -8.64
C VAL A 73 13.54 -16.61 -8.39
N ASP A 74 13.32 -17.07 -7.16
CA ASP A 74 13.35 -18.48 -6.75
C ASP A 74 11.90 -18.98 -6.74
N HIS A 75 11.43 -19.43 -7.91
CA HIS A 75 10.05 -19.83 -8.19
C HIS A 75 9.55 -20.93 -7.24
N ASP A 76 10.37 -21.94 -6.99
CA ASP A 76 10.03 -23.09 -6.15
C ASP A 76 9.77 -22.69 -4.70
N LYS A 77 10.36 -21.59 -4.24
CA LYS A 77 10.26 -21.11 -2.85
C LYS A 77 9.53 -19.79 -2.68
N GLY A 78 9.02 -19.21 -3.77
CA GLY A 78 8.20 -18.00 -3.69
C GLY A 78 8.92 -16.80 -3.09
N ARG A 79 10.14 -16.53 -3.55
CA ARG A 79 10.99 -15.46 -2.98
C ARG A 79 11.97 -14.93 -4.01
N VAL A 80 12.60 -13.81 -3.70
CA VAL A 80 13.71 -13.26 -4.48
C VAL A 80 15.04 -13.71 -3.89
N VAL A 81 16.08 -13.81 -4.73
CA VAL A 81 17.44 -14.17 -4.33
C VAL A 81 18.43 -13.22 -4.99
N TRP A 82 19.46 -12.84 -4.24
CA TRP A 82 20.62 -12.11 -4.76
C TRP A 82 21.91 -12.74 -4.24
N THR A 83 23.02 -12.51 -4.94
CA THR A 83 24.32 -13.14 -4.67
C THR A 83 25.37 -12.08 -4.39
N ILE A 84 26.09 -12.20 -3.27
CA ILE A 84 27.24 -11.36 -2.91
C ILE A 84 28.41 -12.26 -2.57
N ASP A 85 29.58 -12.03 -3.19
CA ASP A 85 30.81 -12.81 -2.99
C ASP A 85 30.62 -14.33 -3.08
N GLY A 86 29.72 -14.78 -3.97
CA GLY A 86 29.38 -16.19 -4.18
C GLY A 86 28.41 -16.80 -3.16
N GLU A 87 27.87 -16.02 -2.24
CA GLU A 87 26.87 -16.43 -1.25
C GLU A 87 25.48 -15.91 -1.64
N ASP A 88 24.46 -16.75 -1.53
CA ASP A 88 23.08 -16.37 -1.81
C ASP A 88 22.35 -15.85 -0.56
N PHE A 89 21.58 -14.79 -0.76
CA PHE A 89 20.77 -14.10 0.23
C PHE A 89 19.33 -13.96 -0.24
N THR A 90 18.42 -13.80 0.71
CA THR A 90 16.99 -13.65 0.43
C THR A 90 16.31 -12.89 1.55
N LYS A 91 15.03 -12.57 1.34
CA LYS A 91 14.13 -11.93 2.28
C LYS A 91 12.71 -12.35 1.96
N GLN A 92 11.89 -12.57 2.98
CA GLN A 92 10.46 -12.84 2.80
C GLN A 92 9.67 -11.53 2.89
N PHE A 93 9.88 -10.65 1.92
CA PHE A 93 8.93 -9.57 1.64
C PHE A 93 7.69 -10.14 0.92
N TYR A 94 7.80 -11.25 0.23
CA TYR A 94 6.63 -12.03 -0.15
C TYR A 94 6.33 -13.08 0.93
N PRO A 95 5.05 -13.38 1.22
CA PRO A 95 4.68 -14.50 2.06
C PRO A 95 5.27 -15.84 1.55
N PRO A 96 5.69 -16.76 2.44
CA PRO A 96 6.26 -18.04 2.02
C PRO A 96 5.32 -18.98 1.22
N ASN A 97 4.02 -18.70 1.20
CA ASN A 97 3.00 -19.51 0.52
C ASN A 97 2.63 -18.96 -0.88
N LEU A 98 3.53 -18.20 -1.52
CA LEU A 98 3.36 -17.68 -2.88
C LEU A 98 4.31 -18.36 -3.88
N PRO A 99 4.02 -19.60 -4.34
CA PRO A 99 4.83 -20.19 -5.40
C PRO A 99 4.86 -19.26 -6.63
N HIS A 100 5.97 -19.27 -7.37
CA HIS A 100 6.18 -18.42 -8.55
C HIS A 100 6.13 -16.90 -8.32
N LEU A 101 6.05 -16.43 -7.06
CA LEU A 101 5.84 -15.02 -6.74
C LEU A 101 4.63 -14.42 -7.47
N GLU A 102 3.57 -15.20 -7.64
CA GLU A 102 2.31 -14.74 -8.19
C GLU A 102 1.20 -14.86 -7.15
N TYR A 103 0.17 -14.03 -7.30
CA TYR A 103 -1.05 -14.15 -6.52
C TYR A 103 -2.24 -13.77 -7.40
N THR A 104 -2.98 -14.79 -7.83
CA THR A 104 -4.05 -14.65 -8.82
C THR A 104 -5.39 -14.32 -8.17
N PRO A 105 -6.37 -13.81 -8.94
CA PRO A 105 -7.74 -13.63 -8.47
C PRO A 105 -8.36 -14.92 -7.90
N HIS A 106 -7.96 -16.09 -8.40
CA HIS A 106 -8.44 -17.37 -7.87
C HIS A 106 -7.85 -17.69 -6.49
N ASN A 107 -6.59 -17.34 -6.25
CA ASN A 107 -5.99 -17.47 -4.92
C ASN A 107 -6.71 -16.56 -3.93
N LEU A 108 -6.97 -15.32 -4.33
CA LEU A 108 -7.68 -14.33 -3.53
C LEU A 108 -9.11 -14.78 -3.20
N LEU A 109 -9.89 -15.22 -4.19
CA LEU A 109 -11.27 -15.68 -3.96
C LEU A 109 -11.32 -16.89 -3.03
N ALA A 110 -10.38 -17.84 -3.15
CA ALA A 110 -10.31 -18.99 -2.25
C ALA A 110 -10.02 -18.57 -0.80
N GLU A 111 -9.11 -17.62 -0.59
CA GLU A 111 -8.82 -17.03 0.71
C GLU A 111 -10.04 -16.26 1.26
N MET A 112 -10.73 -15.47 0.42
CA MET A 112 -11.95 -14.74 0.76
C MET A 112 -13.08 -15.70 1.18
N ASP A 113 -13.31 -16.77 0.44
CA ASP A 113 -14.35 -17.77 0.73
C ASP A 113 -14.10 -18.46 2.07
N TYR A 114 -12.84 -18.83 2.33
CA TYR A 114 -12.47 -19.46 3.58
C TYR A 114 -12.54 -18.49 4.78
N ALA A 115 -12.18 -17.23 4.56
CA ALA A 115 -12.18 -16.20 5.59
C ALA A 115 -13.55 -15.53 5.79
N GLY A 116 -14.51 -15.72 4.88
CA GLY A 116 -15.85 -15.12 4.91
C GLY A 116 -15.88 -13.65 4.46
N VAL A 117 -15.05 -13.27 3.49
CA VAL A 117 -14.98 -11.91 2.92
C VAL A 117 -15.86 -11.83 1.67
N ASP A 118 -16.77 -10.86 1.63
CA ASP A 118 -17.77 -10.77 0.57
C ASP A 118 -17.22 -10.09 -0.69
N LYS A 119 -16.43 -9.01 -0.51
CA LYS A 119 -15.88 -8.19 -1.61
C LYS A 119 -14.47 -7.71 -1.27
N VAL A 120 -13.73 -7.31 -2.29
CA VAL A 120 -12.36 -6.84 -2.17
C VAL A 120 -12.07 -5.70 -3.14
N LEU A 121 -11.26 -4.74 -2.71
CA LEU A 121 -10.68 -3.70 -3.55
C LEU A 121 -9.19 -3.98 -3.77
N LEU A 122 -8.83 -4.26 -5.02
CA LEU A 122 -7.46 -4.45 -5.44
C LEU A 122 -6.73 -3.12 -5.53
N HIS A 123 -5.61 -3.01 -4.83
CA HIS A 123 -4.65 -1.94 -4.99
C HIS A 123 -3.63 -2.31 -6.07
N VAL A 124 -2.87 -1.29 -6.48
CA VAL A 124 -1.84 -1.39 -7.51
C VAL A 124 -0.58 -0.71 -7.03
N ASP A 125 0.56 -1.27 -7.40
CA ASP A 125 1.89 -0.72 -7.15
C ASP A 125 2.81 -1.18 -8.29
N ALA A 126 3.65 -0.28 -8.80
CA ALA A 126 4.52 -0.57 -9.95
C ALA A 126 5.51 -1.72 -9.70
N MET A 127 5.81 -2.04 -8.44
CA MET A 127 6.59 -3.22 -8.04
C MET A 127 5.86 -4.55 -8.27
N LEU A 128 4.52 -4.54 -8.27
CA LEU A 128 3.68 -5.73 -8.47
C LEU A 128 3.11 -5.81 -9.88
N GLY A 129 2.99 -4.66 -10.52
CA GLY A 129 2.52 -4.53 -11.89
C GLY A 129 1.78 -3.21 -12.10
N ARG A 130 1.76 -2.76 -13.36
CA ARG A 130 1.17 -1.48 -13.79
C ARG A 130 0.22 -1.64 -14.98
N ASP A 131 -0.22 -2.86 -15.27
CA ASP A 131 -1.10 -3.14 -16.40
C ASP A 131 -2.59 -2.98 -16.01
N PRO A 132 -3.31 -1.96 -16.51
CA PRO A 132 -4.74 -1.83 -16.26
C PRO A 132 -5.58 -2.95 -16.90
N ALA A 133 -5.09 -3.60 -17.96
CA ALA A 133 -5.78 -4.74 -18.57
C ALA A 133 -5.77 -5.95 -17.63
N PHE A 134 -4.64 -6.25 -17.00
CA PHE A 134 -4.56 -7.29 -15.97
C PHE A 134 -5.52 -7.04 -14.79
N GLN A 135 -5.66 -5.77 -14.37
CA GLN A 135 -6.62 -5.41 -13.31
C GLN A 135 -8.07 -5.61 -13.77
N ALA A 136 -8.41 -5.24 -15.00
CA ALA A 136 -9.73 -5.46 -15.57
C ALA A 136 -10.04 -6.97 -15.74
N GLU A 137 -9.05 -7.76 -16.15
CA GLU A 137 -9.15 -9.23 -16.22
C GLU A 137 -9.38 -9.83 -14.83
N SER A 138 -8.68 -9.32 -13.81
CA SER A 138 -8.88 -9.73 -12.42
C SER A 138 -10.29 -9.45 -11.91
N VAL A 139 -10.82 -8.27 -12.21
CA VAL A 139 -12.23 -7.90 -11.93
C VAL A 139 -13.19 -8.84 -12.68
N ALA A 140 -12.92 -9.16 -13.94
CA ALA A 140 -13.79 -9.98 -14.78
C ALA A 140 -13.94 -11.44 -14.29
N VAL A 141 -13.01 -11.94 -13.45
CA VAL A 141 -13.12 -13.26 -12.82
C VAL A 141 -14.34 -13.35 -11.90
N ASP A 142 -14.62 -12.31 -11.12
CA ASP A 142 -15.84 -12.18 -10.31
C ASP A 142 -16.21 -10.70 -10.12
N PRO A 143 -16.94 -10.09 -11.08
CA PRO A 143 -17.22 -8.66 -11.08
C PRO A 143 -18.21 -8.24 -9.97
N GLU A 144 -18.83 -9.19 -9.27
CA GLU A 144 -19.64 -8.85 -8.10
C GLU A 144 -18.77 -8.68 -6.85
N ARG A 145 -17.61 -9.33 -6.78
CA ARG A 145 -16.77 -9.41 -5.59
C ARG A 145 -15.44 -8.68 -5.71
N ILE A 146 -14.89 -8.54 -6.92
CA ILE A 146 -13.58 -7.92 -7.14
C ILE A 146 -13.76 -6.54 -7.76
N TYR A 147 -13.20 -5.55 -7.08
CA TYR A 147 -13.07 -4.16 -7.53
C TYR A 147 -11.58 -3.84 -7.62
N SER A 148 -11.18 -2.84 -8.38
CA SER A 148 -9.75 -2.52 -8.53
C SER A 148 -9.51 -1.03 -8.76
N LEU A 149 -8.37 -0.56 -8.23
CA LEU A 149 -7.82 0.76 -8.48
C LEU A 149 -7.10 0.82 -9.83
N ALA A 150 -7.25 1.94 -10.53
CA ALA A 150 -6.47 2.29 -11.70
C ALA A 150 -5.04 2.70 -11.29
N PRO A 151 -4.00 2.17 -11.97
CA PRO A 151 -2.63 2.61 -11.76
C PRO A 151 -2.39 3.99 -12.36
N VAL A 152 -1.45 4.71 -11.76
CA VAL A 152 -0.87 5.95 -12.29
C VAL A 152 0.64 5.75 -12.30
N ASP A 153 1.30 6.14 -13.39
CA ASP A 153 2.75 6.14 -13.45
C ASP A 153 3.30 7.47 -12.98
N GLU A 154 3.36 7.69 -11.67
CA GLU A 154 3.58 9.03 -11.14
C GLU A 154 4.96 9.60 -11.53
N TRP A 155 5.97 8.74 -11.74
CA TRP A 155 7.30 9.14 -12.18
C TRP A 155 7.33 9.69 -13.61
N ARG A 156 6.38 9.29 -14.47
CA ARG A 156 6.26 9.75 -15.87
C ARG A 156 5.62 11.14 -15.97
N LEU A 157 4.91 11.61 -14.93
CA LEU A 157 4.24 12.91 -14.94
C LEU A 157 5.20 14.09 -15.16
N ALA A 158 6.49 13.94 -14.85
CA ALA A 158 7.50 14.97 -15.07
C ALA A 158 7.81 15.23 -16.56
N GLY A 159 7.61 14.23 -17.44
CA GLY A 159 7.99 14.31 -18.86
C GLY A 159 6.91 13.90 -19.86
N GLU A 160 5.89 13.18 -19.41
CA GLU A 160 4.85 12.55 -20.25
C GLU A 160 3.43 12.84 -19.73
N LEU A 161 3.21 14.04 -19.16
CA LEU A 161 1.96 14.42 -18.49
C LEU A 161 0.68 14.05 -19.27
N ASP A 162 0.59 14.46 -20.54
CA ASP A 162 -0.61 14.20 -21.36
C ASP A 162 -0.84 12.69 -21.62
N ALA A 163 0.24 11.91 -21.74
CA ALA A 163 0.14 10.47 -21.93
C ALA A 163 -0.36 9.78 -20.65
N VAL A 164 0.20 10.14 -19.49
CA VAL A 164 -0.25 9.61 -18.21
C VAL A 164 -1.71 9.97 -17.94
N ILE A 165 -2.14 11.20 -18.26
CA ILE A 165 -3.55 11.59 -18.18
C ILE A 165 -4.42 10.68 -19.05
N ALA A 166 -4.06 10.50 -20.32
CA ALA A 166 -4.84 9.67 -21.25
C ALA A 166 -4.92 8.21 -20.79
N GLU A 167 -3.81 7.66 -20.28
CA GLU A 167 -3.73 6.29 -19.77
C GLU A 167 -4.57 6.10 -18.49
N THR A 168 -4.51 7.03 -17.52
CA THR A 168 -5.34 6.98 -16.31
C THR A 168 -6.84 7.12 -16.63
N VAL A 169 -7.20 8.03 -17.55
CA VAL A 169 -8.59 8.17 -18.02
C VAL A 169 -9.05 6.88 -18.70
N ALA A 170 -8.23 6.29 -19.59
CA ALA A 170 -8.57 5.02 -20.24
C ALA A 170 -8.72 3.86 -19.23
N ALA A 171 -7.89 3.81 -18.18
CA ALA A 171 -7.99 2.82 -17.12
C ALA A 171 -9.35 2.88 -16.39
N VAL A 172 -9.90 4.08 -16.18
CA VAL A 172 -11.22 4.24 -15.55
C VAL A 172 -12.36 4.05 -16.57
N GLU A 173 -12.35 4.77 -17.69
CA GLU A 173 -13.48 4.82 -18.62
C GLU A 173 -13.57 3.61 -19.56
N GLN A 174 -12.44 3.02 -19.96
CA GLN A 174 -12.40 1.92 -20.93
C GLN A 174 -12.23 0.57 -20.23
N HIS A 175 -11.35 0.49 -19.23
CA HIS A 175 -11.15 -0.73 -18.45
C HIS A 175 -12.15 -0.89 -17.28
N GLY A 176 -12.89 0.16 -16.94
CA GLY A 176 -13.94 0.10 -15.91
C GLY A 176 -13.37 -0.06 -14.48
N LEU A 177 -12.15 0.42 -14.23
CA LEU A 177 -11.57 0.40 -12.89
C LEU A 177 -12.25 1.46 -12.00
N HIS A 178 -12.35 1.18 -10.69
CA HIS A 178 -13.40 1.74 -9.83
C HIS A 178 -12.95 2.94 -8.99
N ALA A 179 -11.65 3.14 -8.85
CA ALA A 179 -11.01 4.23 -8.12
C ALA A 179 -9.57 4.38 -8.62
N ILE A 180 -8.82 5.39 -8.20
CA ILE A 180 -7.46 5.67 -8.66
C ILE A 180 -6.49 5.51 -7.49
N LYS A 181 -5.34 4.88 -7.73
CA LYS A 181 -4.22 4.88 -6.79
C LYS A 181 -3.25 5.99 -7.19
N PHE A 182 -2.80 6.78 -6.22
CA PHE A 182 -1.72 7.75 -6.41
C PHE A 182 -0.68 7.60 -5.29
N ASN A 183 0.57 7.41 -5.68
CA ASN A 183 1.71 7.25 -4.78
C ASN A 183 2.65 8.47 -4.92
N PRO A 184 2.47 9.52 -4.11
CA PRO A 184 3.37 10.68 -4.10
C PRO A 184 4.87 10.38 -4.09
N PRO A 185 5.39 9.35 -3.38
CA PRO A 185 6.82 9.02 -3.45
C PRO A 185 7.34 8.84 -4.88
N HIS A 186 6.53 8.27 -5.77
CA HIS A 186 6.90 8.05 -7.18
C HIS A 186 6.85 9.34 -8.01
N ALA A 187 6.00 10.31 -7.63
CA ALA A 187 5.97 11.62 -8.30
C ALA A 187 7.27 12.42 -8.08
N TYR A 188 8.02 12.11 -7.02
CA TYR A 188 9.26 12.78 -6.67
C TYR A 188 10.52 12.16 -7.32
N TYR A 189 10.34 11.18 -8.19
CA TYR A 189 11.46 10.41 -8.74
C TYR A 189 12.47 11.29 -9.52
N TYR A 190 11.97 12.24 -10.31
CA TYR A 190 12.80 13.16 -11.11
C TYR A 190 12.64 14.63 -10.70
N ARG A 191 11.93 14.91 -9.60
CA ARG A 191 11.64 16.28 -9.14
C ARG A 191 11.33 16.32 -7.65
N SER A 192 11.42 17.50 -7.04
CA SER A 192 11.09 17.70 -5.63
C SER A 192 9.92 18.66 -5.38
N ASP A 193 9.28 19.15 -6.45
CA ASP A 193 8.11 20.03 -6.33
C ASP A 193 6.92 19.26 -5.75
N PRO A 194 6.11 19.87 -4.86
CA PRO A 194 4.93 19.21 -4.30
C PRO A 194 4.00 18.64 -5.36
N TRP A 195 3.47 17.44 -5.10
CA TRP A 195 2.55 16.77 -6.03
C TRP A 195 1.20 17.49 -6.18
N ASP A 196 0.83 18.43 -5.29
CA ASP A 196 -0.32 19.32 -5.46
C ASP A 196 -0.02 20.60 -6.27
N GLY A 197 1.20 20.73 -6.81
CA GLY A 197 1.70 21.93 -7.47
C GLY A 197 1.01 22.26 -8.80
N GLU A 198 1.22 23.51 -9.29
CA GLU A 198 0.55 23.99 -10.52
C GLU A 198 0.89 23.16 -11.75
N HIS A 199 2.08 22.56 -11.78
CA HIS A 199 2.55 21.76 -12.89
C HIS A 199 1.77 20.44 -13.07
N LEU A 200 1.08 19.95 -12.03
CA LEU A 200 0.16 18.79 -12.12
C LEU A 200 -1.31 19.20 -12.15
N ARG A 201 -1.64 20.50 -12.26
CA ARG A 201 -3.03 20.96 -12.38
C ARG A 201 -3.81 20.21 -13.47
N PRO A 202 -3.28 20.07 -14.70
CA PRO A 202 -4.03 19.41 -15.76
C PRO A 202 -4.32 17.95 -15.44
N PHE A 203 -3.38 17.26 -14.77
CA PHE A 203 -3.60 15.89 -14.31
C PHE A 203 -4.71 15.83 -13.28
N TRP A 204 -4.63 16.67 -12.24
CA TRP A 204 -5.63 16.67 -11.17
C TRP A 204 -7.03 17.06 -11.64
N GLU A 205 -7.14 18.05 -12.53
CA GLU A 205 -8.43 18.42 -13.15
C GLU A 205 -9.02 17.27 -13.94
N ALA A 206 -8.21 16.54 -14.70
CA ALA A 206 -8.65 15.37 -15.46
C ALA A 206 -9.11 14.23 -14.55
N VAL A 207 -8.32 13.86 -13.53
CA VAL A 207 -8.67 12.72 -12.65
C VAL A 207 -9.83 13.05 -11.72
N ALA A 208 -9.96 14.29 -11.23
CA ALA A 208 -11.10 14.71 -10.42
C ALA A 208 -12.40 14.67 -11.22
N ALA A 209 -12.35 15.00 -12.52
CA ALA A 209 -13.52 14.97 -13.40
C ALA A 209 -14.07 13.55 -13.64
N LEU A 210 -13.27 12.50 -13.41
CA LEU A 210 -13.71 11.10 -13.53
C LEU A 210 -14.73 10.71 -12.46
N GLY A 211 -14.81 11.45 -11.34
CA GLY A 211 -15.80 11.21 -10.29
C GLY A 211 -15.64 9.90 -9.53
N VAL A 212 -14.46 9.27 -9.62
CA VAL A 212 -14.10 8.08 -8.85
C VAL A 212 -13.23 8.45 -7.64
N PRO A 213 -13.26 7.67 -6.54
CA PRO A 213 -12.42 7.93 -5.38
C PRO A 213 -10.91 7.85 -5.70
N ILE A 214 -10.10 8.58 -4.92
CA ILE A 214 -8.63 8.56 -5.05
C ILE A 214 -7.98 8.06 -3.75
N PHE A 215 -7.17 7.03 -3.85
CA PHE A 215 -6.46 6.39 -2.76
C PHE A 215 -4.97 6.81 -2.79
N PHE A 216 -4.48 7.37 -1.70
CA PHE A 216 -3.13 7.91 -1.59
C PHE A 216 -2.22 7.01 -0.73
N THR A 217 -1.00 6.72 -1.22
CA THR A 217 0.09 6.20 -0.37
C THR A 217 1.08 7.32 -0.10
N LEU A 218 0.87 8.09 0.97
CA LEU A 218 1.77 9.19 1.30
C LEU A 218 3.13 8.66 1.76
N GLY A 219 4.18 9.36 1.33
CA GLY A 219 5.55 9.13 1.76
C GLY A 219 6.01 10.07 2.85
N THR A 220 7.33 10.16 3.01
CA THR A 220 7.97 11.14 3.91
C THR A 220 8.58 12.34 3.16
N GLY A 221 8.06 12.58 1.94
CA GLY A 221 8.47 13.65 1.04
C GLY A 221 9.58 13.24 0.05
N PRO A 222 10.07 14.17 -0.78
CA PRO A 222 11.00 13.89 -1.90
C PRO A 222 12.33 13.22 -1.51
N GLY A 223 12.70 13.27 -0.22
CA GLY A 223 13.94 12.68 0.29
C GLY A 223 13.77 11.29 0.90
N GLU A 224 12.59 10.68 0.86
CA GLU A 224 12.28 9.44 1.56
C GLU A 224 13.24 8.29 1.24
N ALA A 225 13.66 8.17 -0.02
CA ALA A 225 14.58 7.12 -0.46
C ALA A 225 16.03 7.33 0.05
N SER A 226 16.32 8.44 0.73
CA SER A 226 17.65 8.74 1.27
C SER A 226 17.90 7.98 2.57
N VAL A 227 18.96 7.17 2.58
CA VAL A 227 19.46 6.44 3.75
C VAL A 227 19.96 7.33 4.89
N LEU A 228 20.06 8.65 4.67
CA LEU A 228 20.59 9.62 5.64
C LEU A 228 19.53 10.25 6.55
N GLN A 229 18.24 9.91 6.37
CA GLN A 229 17.18 10.56 7.12
C GLN A 229 17.04 10.03 8.56
N THR A 230 16.96 10.95 9.52
CA THR A 230 16.60 10.62 10.91
C THR A 230 15.09 10.34 11.03
N VAL A 231 14.67 9.63 12.09
CA VAL A 231 13.24 9.44 12.41
C VAL A 231 12.51 10.78 12.48
N GLU A 232 13.11 11.77 13.15
CA GLU A 232 12.53 13.12 13.27
C GLU A 232 12.39 13.84 11.92
N SER A 233 13.37 13.70 11.03
CA SER A 233 13.26 14.25 9.67
C SER A 233 12.12 13.61 8.89
N ARG A 234 11.93 12.29 9.02
CA ARG A 234 10.86 11.55 8.36
C ARG A 234 9.48 11.88 8.92
N ARG A 235 9.36 12.04 10.24
CA ARG A 235 8.13 12.53 10.91
C ARG A 235 7.72 13.89 10.35
N ARG A 236 8.64 14.86 10.31
CA ARG A 236 8.37 16.19 9.73
C ARG A 236 8.02 16.13 8.25
N GLY A 237 8.71 15.27 7.49
CA GLY A 237 8.40 15.03 6.07
C GLY A 237 6.99 14.50 5.86
N TYR A 238 6.56 13.51 6.66
CA TYR A 238 5.20 12.98 6.61
C TYR A 238 4.14 14.03 6.95
N LEU A 239 4.35 14.83 8.01
CA LEU A 239 3.44 15.92 8.35
C LEU A 239 3.34 16.97 7.23
N ALA A 240 4.45 17.28 6.54
CA ALA A 240 4.42 18.15 5.38
C ALA A 240 3.64 17.53 4.19
N GLU A 241 3.69 16.21 3.98
CA GLU A 241 2.86 15.52 3.00
C GLU A 241 1.36 15.58 3.34
N LEU A 242 1.00 15.55 4.63
CA LEU A 242 -0.38 15.79 5.07
C LEU A 242 -0.83 17.23 4.76
N ASP A 243 0.05 18.23 4.93
CA ASP A 243 -0.25 19.62 4.55
C ASP A 243 -0.45 19.76 3.03
N ILE A 244 0.29 19.01 2.21
CA ILE A 244 0.08 18.92 0.76
C ILE A 244 -1.31 18.34 0.46
N LEU A 245 -1.68 17.25 1.12
CA LEU A 245 -3.00 16.63 0.98
C LEU A 245 -4.14 17.58 1.38
N VAL A 246 -3.98 18.34 2.47
CA VAL A 246 -4.99 19.34 2.88
C VAL A 246 -5.22 20.37 1.79
N ARG A 247 -4.17 20.97 1.22
CA ARG A 247 -4.29 21.94 0.13
C ARG A 247 -4.89 21.33 -1.14
N TRP A 248 -4.56 20.08 -1.42
CA TRP A 248 -5.16 19.36 -2.53
C TRP A 248 -6.67 19.17 -2.32
N MET A 249 -7.09 18.74 -1.13
CA MET A 249 -8.51 18.56 -0.80
C MET A 249 -9.29 19.88 -0.77
N GLU A 250 -8.68 20.99 -0.35
CA GLU A 250 -9.30 22.32 -0.44
C GLU A 250 -9.59 22.73 -1.89
N ARG A 251 -8.77 22.25 -2.83
CA ARG A 251 -8.93 22.51 -4.26
C ARG A 251 -9.92 21.58 -4.93
N TYR A 252 -10.02 20.34 -4.46
CA TYR A 252 -10.92 19.31 -4.98
C TYR A 252 -11.87 18.81 -3.87
N PRO A 253 -12.73 19.71 -3.32
CA PRO A 253 -13.50 19.42 -2.12
C PRO A 253 -14.53 18.30 -2.29
N ASP A 254 -14.95 18.02 -3.53
CA ASP A 254 -15.96 17.01 -3.85
C ASP A 254 -15.36 15.60 -4.07
N VAL A 255 -14.02 15.47 -4.12
CA VAL A 255 -13.38 14.18 -4.36
C VAL A 255 -13.28 13.38 -3.05
N LEU A 256 -13.86 12.19 -3.06
CA LEU A 256 -13.66 11.20 -2.00
C LEU A 256 -12.24 10.66 -2.08
N CYS A 257 -11.52 10.64 -0.96
CA CYS A 257 -10.18 10.09 -0.91
C CYS A 257 -9.89 9.29 0.35
N SER A 258 -8.86 8.45 0.30
CA SER A 258 -8.43 7.66 1.44
C SER A 258 -6.91 7.53 1.51
N LEU A 259 -6.38 7.60 2.72
CA LEU A 259 -5.00 7.23 3.01
C LEU A 259 -4.88 5.71 3.15
N THR A 260 -3.98 5.14 2.36
CA THR A 260 -3.74 3.69 2.31
C THR A 260 -2.70 3.25 3.32
N HIS A 261 -2.79 2.00 3.79
CA HIS A 261 -1.90 1.39 4.79
C HIS A 261 -1.90 2.04 6.19
N GLY A 262 -2.67 3.12 6.38
CA GLY A 262 -2.65 3.91 7.60
C GLY A 262 -1.58 5.00 7.61
N PHE A 263 -1.16 5.41 8.81
CA PHE A 263 0.01 6.27 8.99
C PHE A 263 1.33 5.47 8.87
N PRO A 264 2.50 6.11 8.76
CA PRO A 264 3.79 5.41 8.80
C PRO A 264 4.09 4.98 10.25
N TRP A 265 3.32 4.02 10.75
CA TRP A 265 3.22 3.64 12.16
C TRP A 265 4.56 3.44 12.85
N ARG A 266 5.54 2.85 12.14
CA ARG A 266 6.90 2.61 12.64
C ARG A 266 7.65 3.87 13.03
N LEU A 267 7.35 5.00 12.38
CA LEU A 267 7.95 6.28 12.75
C LEU A 267 7.40 6.78 14.08
N PHE A 268 6.26 6.29 14.55
CA PHE A 268 5.56 6.75 15.74
C PHE A 268 5.53 5.69 16.86
N LEU A 269 6.32 4.62 16.74
CA LEU A 269 6.54 3.71 17.85
C LEU A 269 7.29 4.44 18.97
N ASP A 270 6.93 4.14 20.22
CA ASP A 270 7.62 4.68 21.39
C ASP A 270 9.06 4.15 21.49
N ASP A 271 9.97 5.00 21.94
CA ASP A 271 11.35 4.63 22.21
C ASP A 271 11.42 3.91 23.57
N ASP A 272 11.04 2.62 23.65
CA ASP A 272 11.23 1.83 24.88
C ASP A 272 12.71 1.46 25.07
N PRO A 273 13.42 2.03 26.06
CA PRO A 273 14.83 1.72 26.31
C PRO A 273 15.04 0.29 26.84
N ALA A 274 13.97 -0.42 27.24
CA ALA A 274 14.03 -1.75 27.86
C ALA A 274 13.85 -2.92 26.88
N GLY A 275 13.58 -2.68 25.59
CA GLY A 275 13.88 -3.64 24.53
C GLY A 275 12.76 -4.04 23.58
N SER A 276 11.57 -3.42 23.58
CA SER A 276 10.61 -3.49 22.46
C SER A 276 9.58 -2.35 22.58
N PRO A 277 9.23 -1.66 21.48
CA PRO A 277 8.18 -0.65 21.52
C PRO A 277 6.88 -1.27 22.03
N SER A 278 6.11 -0.51 22.80
CA SER A 278 4.90 -0.96 23.49
C SER A 278 3.62 -0.29 23.00
N ARG A 279 3.74 0.82 22.25
CA ARG A 279 2.61 1.61 21.74
C ARG A 279 3.00 2.53 20.59
N ILE A 280 1.99 3.14 19.98
CA ILE A 280 2.14 4.20 18.98
C ILE A 280 1.80 5.56 19.62
N GLU A 281 2.69 6.52 19.50
CA GLU A 281 2.54 7.90 19.96
C GLU A 281 2.34 8.85 18.77
N LEU A 282 1.09 9.25 18.55
CA LEU A 282 0.69 10.09 17.42
C LEU A 282 0.60 11.56 17.85
N PRO A 283 1.25 12.50 17.13
CA PRO A 283 1.12 13.93 17.40
C PRO A 283 -0.26 14.45 16.96
N ASP A 284 -0.76 15.51 17.59
CA ASP A 284 -2.09 16.05 17.32
C ASP A 284 -2.27 16.48 15.85
N GLU A 285 -1.21 16.97 15.24
CA GLU A 285 -1.16 17.45 13.85
C GLU A 285 -1.51 16.36 12.84
N ILE A 286 -1.28 15.08 13.16
CA ILE A 286 -1.57 13.96 12.24
C ILE A 286 -3.07 13.83 11.94
N TRP A 287 -3.91 14.32 12.85
CA TRP A 287 -5.37 14.25 12.73
C TRP A 287 -5.97 15.42 11.95
N ALA A 288 -5.22 16.50 11.74
CA ALA A 288 -5.73 17.73 11.11
C ALA A 288 -6.41 17.51 9.74
N PRO A 289 -5.89 16.65 8.83
CA PRO A 289 -6.52 16.40 7.53
C PRO A 289 -7.94 15.82 7.63
N PHE A 290 -8.26 15.12 8.72
CA PHE A 290 -9.58 14.50 8.93
C PHE A 290 -10.67 15.48 9.38
N ALA A 291 -10.34 16.78 9.49
CA ALA A 291 -11.36 17.83 9.47
C ALA A 291 -12.16 17.83 8.15
N ASN A 292 -11.59 17.29 7.06
CA ASN A 292 -12.33 17.04 5.83
C ASN A 292 -13.14 15.73 5.92
N PRO A 293 -14.49 15.77 5.76
CA PRO A 293 -15.34 14.58 5.85
C PRO A 293 -15.15 13.59 4.69
N ASN A 294 -14.49 14.00 3.60
CA ASN A 294 -14.26 13.16 2.41
C ASN A 294 -12.95 12.37 2.47
N LEU A 295 -12.16 12.54 3.55
CA LEU A 295 -10.94 11.76 3.79
C LEU A 295 -11.22 10.55 4.69
N GLY A 296 -10.89 9.36 4.20
CA GLY A 296 -10.86 8.12 4.99
C GLY A 296 -9.45 7.60 5.27
N LEU A 297 -9.34 6.58 6.13
CA LEU A 297 -8.08 5.95 6.50
C LEU A 297 -8.22 4.43 6.58
N GLU A 298 -7.27 3.71 6.00
CA GLU A 298 -7.24 2.25 6.12
C GLU A 298 -6.74 1.77 7.49
N VAL A 299 -7.44 0.78 8.05
CA VAL A 299 -7.07 0.01 9.23
C VAL A 299 -6.30 -1.22 8.75
N CYS A 300 -5.00 -1.05 8.51
CA CYS A 300 -4.12 -2.07 7.92
C CYS A 300 -2.94 -2.44 8.83
N PHE A 301 -3.20 -2.62 10.12
CA PHE A 301 -2.16 -2.85 11.13
C PHE A 301 -1.32 -4.13 10.94
N PRO A 302 -1.91 -5.32 10.65
CA PRO A 302 -1.15 -6.57 10.68
C PRO A 302 0.05 -6.61 9.72
N VAL A 303 -0.11 -6.14 8.48
CA VAL A 303 1.00 -6.14 7.51
C VAL A 303 2.11 -5.15 7.88
N ARG A 304 1.77 -4.09 8.62
CA ARG A 304 2.69 -3.00 8.93
C ARG A 304 3.50 -3.26 10.19
N LEU A 305 2.90 -3.94 11.17
CA LEU A 305 3.42 -4.08 12.53
C LEU A 305 3.34 -5.51 13.09
N GLY A 306 2.93 -6.51 12.32
CA GLY A 306 2.77 -7.89 12.81
C GLY A 306 4.09 -8.62 13.12
N ASP A 307 5.24 -8.08 12.72
CA ASP A 307 6.58 -8.47 13.18
C ASP A 307 6.99 -7.78 14.50
N VAL A 308 6.27 -6.73 14.91
CA VAL A 308 6.52 -5.95 16.13
C VAL A 308 5.58 -6.40 17.25
N PHE A 309 4.28 -6.50 16.94
CA PHE A 309 3.24 -6.89 17.87
C PHE A 309 2.61 -8.20 17.43
N ASP A 310 2.52 -9.15 18.36
CA ASP A 310 1.95 -10.47 18.08
C ASP A 310 0.42 -10.44 18.15
N TYR A 311 -0.24 -11.38 17.48
CA TYR A 311 -1.69 -11.53 17.51
C TYR A 311 -2.19 -11.77 18.96
N PRO A 312 -3.26 -11.10 19.43
CA PRO A 312 -4.25 -10.31 18.69
C PRO A 312 -3.97 -8.80 18.66
N TYR A 313 -2.70 -8.39 18.67
CA TYR A 313 -2.25 -7.00 18.48
C TYR A 313 -2.75 -6.04 19.56
N ARG A 314 -2.64 -6.43 20.83
CA ARG A 314 -3.21 -5.69 21.97
C ARG A 314 -2.69 -4.26 22.08
N GLU A 315 -1.43 -4.07 21.72
CA GLU A 315 -0.70 -2.81 21.71
C GLU A 315 -1.28 -1.82 20.69
N LEU A 316 -2.02 -2.31 19.69
CA LEU A 316 -2.62 -1.49 18.63
C LEU A 316 -4.06 -1.07 18.92
N TRP A 317 -4.72 -1.70 19.89
CA TRP A 317 -6.12 -1.41 20.24
C TRP A 317 -6.34 0.04 20.66
N PRO A 318 -5.50 0.66 21.52
CA PRO A 318 -5.67 2.07 21.89
C PRO A 318 -5.49 3.02 20.70
N THR A 319 -4.71 2.64 19.69
CA THR A 319 -4.57 3.44 18.46
C THR A 319 -5.82 3.33 17.60
N LEU A 320 -6.42 2.14 17.47
CA LEU A 320 -7.71 1.99 16.79
C LEU A 320 -8.84 2.75 17.51
N GLU A 321 -8.85 2.76 18.84
CA GLU A 321 -9.80 3.56 19.63
C GLU A 321 -9.63 5.07 19.33
N GLN A 322 -8.40 5.59 19.33
CA GLN A 322 -8.13 6.97 18.90
C GLN A 322 -8.56 7.25 17.46
N MET A 323 -8.34 6.31 16.54
CA MET A 323 -8.80 6.46 15.15
C MET A 323 -10.32 6.62 15.10
N VAL A 324 -11.08 5.80 15.86
CA VAL A 324 -12.55 5.93 15.92
C VAL A 324 -12.96 7.27 16.54
N GLU A 325 -12.32 7.70 17.64
CA GLU A 325 -12.65 8.97 18.30
C GLU A 325 -12.34 10.21 17.45
N ARG A 326 -11.24 10.18 16.69
CA ARG A 326 -10.71 11.34 15.96
C ARG A 326 -11.19 11.39 14.50
N ILE A 327 -11.46 10.23 13.90
CA ILE A 327 -11.85 10.11 12.49
C ILE A 327 -13.31 9.65 12.35
N GLY A 328 -13.82 8.79 13.23
CA GLY A 328 -15.12 8.17 13.08
C GLY A 328 -15.05 6.90 12.24
N ALA A 329 -15.74 5.85 12.70
CA ALA A 329 -15.72 4.52 12.10
C ALA A 329 -16.23 4.51 10.63
N GLU A 330 -17.13 5.44 10.28
CA GLU A 330 -17.70 5.64 8.95
C GLU A 330 -16.72 6.18 7.91
N ARG A 331 -15.48 6.46 8.33
CA ARG A 331 -14.34 6.89 7.50
C ARG A 331 -13.11 5.99 7.66
N LEU A 332 -13.23 4.90 8.42
CA LEU A 332 -12.20 3.87 8.55
C LEU A 332 -12.53 2.66 7.68
N LEU A 333 -11.52 2.13 6.98
CA LEU A 333 -11.67 1.00 6.06
C LEU A 333 -10.79 -0.17 6.51
N TRP A 334 -11.37 -1.31 6.87
CA TRP A 334 -10.57 -2.52 7.10
C TRP A 334 -9.90 -2.96 5.80
N GLY A 335 -8.58 -3.03 5.81
CA GLY A 335 -7.77 -3.41 4.66
C GLY A 335 -6.63 -4.32 5.11
N THR A 336 -6.30 -5.34 4.32
CA THR A 336 -5.38 -6.39 4.79
C THR A 336 -4.01 -6.42 4.16
N ASP A 337 -3.88 -5.82 2.97
CA ASP A 337 -2.70 -5.98 2.12
C ASP A 337 -2.49 -7.45 1.70
N MET A 338 -3.57 -8.23 1.55
CA MET A 338 -3.46 -9.61 1.07
C MET A 338 -2.74 -9.65 -0.29
N PRO A 339 -1.77 -10.56 -0.49
CA PRO A 339 -1.40 -11.66 0.38
C PRO A 339 -0.33 -11.32 1.44
N PHE A 340 0.29 -10.14 1.41
CA PHE A 340 1.47 -9.78 2.22
C PHE A 340 1.27 -9.95 3.72
N GLN A 341 0.07 -9.66 4.22
CA GLN A 341 -0.32 -9.90 5.61
C GLN A 341 -0.07 -11.35 6.08
N ASN A 342 -0.13 -12.34 5.19
CA ASN A 342 -0.03 -13.77 5.55
C ASN A 342 1.30 -14.14 6.22
N ARG A 343 2.29 -13.25 6.24
CA ARG A 343 3.50 -13.39 7.06
C ARG A 343 3.22 -13.33 8.57
N PHE A 344 2.15 -12.65 8.98
CA PHE A 344 1.89 -12.30 10.38
C PHE A 344 0.60 -12.89 10.91
N CYS A 345 -0.45 -12.96 10.09
CA CYS A 345 -1.68 -13.67 10.45
C CYS A 345 -2.42 -14.20 9.23
N THR A 346 -3.28 -15.18 9.46
CA THR A 346 -4.22 -15.66 8.44
C THR A 346 -5.27 -14.60 8.13
N TYR A 347 -5.86 -14.63 6.93
CA TYR A 347 -6.92 -13.69 6.54
C TYR A 347 -8.10 -13.67 7.54
N ARG A 348 -8.44 -14.82 8.12
CA ARG A 348 -9.46 -14.92 9.17
C ARG A 348 -9.04 -14.24 10.49
N GLN A 349 -7.77 -14.37 10.89
CA GLN A 349 -7.25 -13.68 12.07
C GLN A 349 -7.25 -12.16 11.87
N SER A 350 -6.98 -11.68 10.65
CA SER A 350 -7.03 -10.26 10.31
C SER A 350 -8.38 -9.60 10.59
N ARG A 351 -9.47 -10.36 10.48
CA ARG A 351 -10.79 -9.89 10.91
C ARG A 351 -11.00 -10.03 12.40
N ARG A 352 -10.70 -11.23 12.92
CA ARG A 352 -11.03 -11.61 14.30
C ARG A 352 -10.37 -10.73 15.35
N TRP A 353 -9.16 -10.22 15.12
CA TRP A 353 -8.55 -9.33 16.10
C TRP A 353 -9.41 -8.07 16.35
N ILE A 354 -10.13 -7.58 15.33
CA ILE A 354 -11.10 -6.49 15.46
C ILE A 354 -12.42 -7.03 16.02
N GLU A 355 -13.03 -8.02 15.35
CA GLU A 355 -14.38 -8.53 15.64
C GLU A 355 -14.51 -9.13 17.05
N ASP A 356 -13.51 -9.90 17.50
CA ASP A 356 -13.57 -10.69 18.74
C ASP A 356 -12.92 -9.98 19.94
N TYR A 357 -11.98 -9.04 19.71
CA TYR A 357 -11.16 -8.48 20.78
C TYR A 357 -11.25 -6.96 20.96
N CYS A 358 -11.61 -6.19 19.94
CA CYS A 358 -11.81 -4.74 20.07
C CYS A 358 -13.18 -4.41 20.66
N GLY A 359 -13.43 -4.84 21.90
CA GLY A 359 -14.73 -4.71 22.59
C GLY A 359 -15.17 -3.28 22.92
N PHE A 360 -14.35 -2.28 22.62
CA PHE A 360 -14.71 -0.86 22.68
C PHE A 360 -15.52 -0.39 21.46
N LEU A 361 -15.50 -1.16 20.35
CA LEU A 361 -16.30 -0.86 19.16
C LEU A 361 -17.76 -1.21 19.39
N SER A 362 -18.66 -0.29 19.03
CA SER A 362 -20.08 -0.63 18.93
C SER A 362 -20.33 -1.53 17.72
N ALA A 363 -21.51 -2.15 17.67
CA ALA A 363 -21.93 -2.94 16.50
C ALA A 363 -22.00 -2.08 15.22
N GLU A 364 -22.30 -0.79 15.35
CA GLU A 364 -22.33 0.15 14.21
C GLU A 364 -20.92 0.49 13.74
N ASP A 365 -19.99 0.77 14.67
CA ASP A 365 -18.59 1.03 14.33
C ASP A 365 -17.97 -0.17 13.62
N LEU A 366 -18.21 -1.38 14.15
CA LEU A 366 -17.71 -2.61 13.55
C LEU A 366 -18.27 -2.82 12.14
N ALA A 367 -19.57 -2.59 11.93
CA ALA A 367 -20.18 -2.74 10.61
C ALA A 367 -19.65 -1.70 9.60
N ALA A 368 -19.38 -0.48 10.06
CA ALA A 368 -18.78 0.58 9.26
C ALA A 368 -17.35 0.20 8.84
N ILE A 369 -16.47 -0.10 9.80
CA ILE A 369 -15.06 -0.42 9.57
C ILE A 369 -14.90 -1.65 8.68
N MET A 370 -15.64 -2.73 8.97
CA MET A 370 -15.44 -4.02 8.30
C MET A 370 -15.99 -4.08 6.87
N GLY A 371 -16.69 -3.05 6.39
CA GLY A 371 -17.11 -3.00 4.99
C GLY A 371 -18.09 -1.90 4.62
N GLY A 372 -18.84 -1.34 5.59
CA GLY A 372 -19.79 -0.26 5.33
C GLY A 372 -19.13 0.99 4.73
N THR A 373 -17.96 1.38 5.24
CA THR A 373 -17.20 2.53 4.74
C THR A 373 -16.70 2.29 3.31
N CYS A 374 -16.08 1.14 3.04
CA CYS A 374 -15.60 0.81 1.69
C CYS A 374 -16.75 0.75 0.68
N ALA A 375 -17.88 0.16 1.07
CA ALA A 375 -19.09 0.13 0.25
C ALA A 375 -19.59 1.54 -0.11
N ARG A 376 -19.61 2.46 0.86
CA ARG A 376 -19.97 3.87 0.63
C ARG A 376 -19.00 4.56 -0.31
N VAL A 377 -17.69 4.39 -0.10
CA VAL A 377 -16.64 5.00 -0.94
C VAL A 377 -16.77 4.52 -2.40
N LEU A 378 -17.01 3.24 -2.62
CA LEU A 378 -17.16 2.65 -3.94
C LEU A 378 -18.58 2.78 -4.53
N GLY A 379 -19.50 3.47 -3.84
CA GLY A 379 -20.89 3.64 -4.32
C GLY A 379 -21.68 2.33 -4.42
N LEU A 380 -21.31 1.28 -3.67
CA LEU A 380 -21.96 -0.02 -3.71
C LEU A 380 -23.31 0.06 -3.00
N ARG A 381 -24.37 -0.38 -3.68
CA ARG A 381 -25.71 -0.44 -3.08
C ARG A 381 -25.77 -1.62 -2.11
N SER A 382 -26.33 -1.40 -0.92
CA SER A 382 -26.76 -2.48 -0.03
C SER A 382 -27.78 -3.35 -0.77
N ARG A 383 -27.50 -4.65 -0.90
CA ARG A 383 -28.55 -5.61 -1.32
C ARG A 383 -29.55 -5.68 -0.16
N ASN A 384 -30.79 -5.26 -0.40
CA ASN A 384 -31.91 -5.45 0.51
C ASN A 384 -32.20 -6.94 0.73
#